data_AF-A0A7Z9ZAJ2-F1
#
_entry.id   AF-A0A7Z9ZAJ2-F1
#
_cell.length_a   1.000
_cell.length_b   1.000
_cell.length_c   1.000
_cell.angle_alpha   90.00
_cell.angle_beta   90.00
_cell.angle_gamma   90.00
#
_symmetry.space_group_name_H-M   'P 1'
#
loop_
_entity.id
_entity.type
_entity.pdbx_description
1 polymer ?
#
loop_
_entity_poly.entity_id
_entity_poly.type
_entity_poly.pdbx_seq_one_letter_code
_entity_poly.pdbx_strand_id
1 'polypeptide(L)' 'MRVLMVTAHPDDCIAFLGTALKFKKEFGAKLMEITLTKGEENDVEGSREEEMKKVSKLIGYKHKFLKG' A
#
# COMPACT_ATOMS: atom_id res chain seq x y z
N MET A 1 -5.65 -3.71 17.14
CA MET A 1 -4.25 -3.88 16.69
C MET A 1 -3.94 -2.95 15.52
N ARG A 2 -2.70 -2.50 15.34
CA ARG A 2 -2.27 -1.69 14.19
C ARG A 2 -1.14 -2.42 13.47
N VAL A 3 -1.15 -2.43 12.14
CA VAL A 3 -0.10 -3.05 11.31
C VAL A 3 0.42 -1.98 10.36
N LEU A 4 1.74 -1.85 10.32
CA LEU A 4 2.45 -1.00 9.38
C LEU A 4 3.18 -1.88 8.37
N MET A 5 2.88 -1.70 7.10
CA MET A 5 3.59 -2.32 5.98
C MET A 5 4.51 -1.26 5.38
N VAL A 6 5.75 -1.65 5.07
CA VAL A 6 6.72 -0.79 4.39
C VAL A 6 7.14 -1.48 3.11
N THR A 7 6.90 -0.83 1.98
CA THR A 7 7.16 -1.35 0.62
C THR A 7 8.14 -0.46 -0.11
N ALA A 8 9.00 -1.01 -0.98
CA ALA A 8 9.97 -0.19 -1.70
C ALA A 8 9.30 0.55 -2.87
N HIS A 9 8.47 -0.18 -3.62
CA HIS A 9 7.74 0.29 -4.80
C HIS A 9 6.22 0.04 -4.68
N PRO A 10 5.38 0.73 -5.46
CA PRO A 10 3.92 0.58 -5.40
C PRO A 10 3.44 -0.87 -5.57
N ASP A 11 4.05 -1.60 -6.51
CA ASP A 11 3.62 -2.96 -6.89
C ASP A 11 3.97 -4.02 -5.83
N ASP A 12 4.92 -3.72 -4.93
CA ASP A 12 5.36 -4.64 -3.86
C ASP A 12 4.23 -4.94 -2.86
N CYS A 13 3.21 -4.08 -2.79
CA CYS A 13 2.08 -4.24 -1.89
C CYS A 13 1.37 -5.60 -2.10
N ILE A 14 1.35 -6.10 -3.34
CA ILE A 14 0.66 -7.32 -3.76
C ILE A 14 1.12 -8.53 -2.96
N ALA A 15 2.43 -8.64 -2.69
CA ALA A 15 3.01 -9.75 -1.97
C ALA A 15 2.47 -9.89 -0.52
N PHE A 16 1.98 -8.79 0.05
CA PHE A 16 1.56 -8.73 1.46
C PHE A 16 0.05 -8.62 1.66
N LEU A 17 -0.74 -8.47 0.58
CA LEU A 17 -2.19 -8.26 0.65
C LEU A 17 -2.93 -9.39 1.36
N GLY A 18 -2.56 -10.65 1.10
CA GLY A 18 -3.19 -11.80 1.74
C GLY A 18 -3.04 -11.77 3.26
N THR A 19 -1.83 -11.49 3.74
CA THR A 19 -1.53 -11.35 5.16
C THR A 19 -2.27 -10.15 5.76
N ALA A 20 -2.26 -9.00 5.09
CA ALA A 20 -2.94 -7.79 5.56
C ALA A 20 -4.46 -8.02 5.71
N LEU A 21 -5.09 -8.67 4.72
CA LEU A 21 -6.51 -9.02 4.75
C LEU A 21 -6.84 -10.01 5.87
N LYS A 22 -5.99 -11.02 6.09
CA LYS A 22 -6.13 -11.94 7.22
C LYS A 22 -6.12 -11.19 8.54
N PHE A 23 -5.15 -10.30 8.74
CA PHE A 23 -5.03 -9.52 9.97
C PHE A 23 -6.22 -8.59 10.22
N LYS A 24 -6.74 -7.99 9.14
CA LYS A 24 -7.94 -7.16 9.20
C LYS A 24 -9.18 -7.98 9.55
N LYS A 25 -9.38 -9.16 8.94
CA LYS A 25 -10.56 -10.02 9.16
C LYS A 25 -10.54 -10.69 10.53
N GLU A 26 -9.43 -11.31 10.91
CA GLU A 26 -9.36 -12.12 12.13
C GLU A 26 -9.19 -11.25 13.38
N PHE A 27 -8.49 -10.12 13.28
CA PHE A 27 -8.11 -9.32 14.45
C PHE A 27 -8.59 -7.86 14.40
N GLY A 28 -9.44 -7.50 13.43
CA GLY A 28 -9.92 -6.13 13.28
C GLY A 28 -8.79 -5.10 13.13
N ALA A 29 -7.66 -5.51 12.54
CA ALA A 29 -6.47 -4.69 12.49
C ALA A 29 -6.67 -3.43 11.64
N LYS A 30 -6.15 -2.29 12.12
CA LYS A 30 -6.02 -1.06 11.34
C LYS A 30 -4.71 -1.12 10.54
N LEU A 31 -4.82 -1.10 9.23
CA LEU A 31 -3.70 -1.27 8.30
C LEU A 31 -3.22 0.09 7.76
N MET A 32 -1.90 0.27 7.71
CA MET A 32 -1.25 1.37 7.02
C MET A 32 -0.09 0.84 6.18
N GLU A 33 0.08 1.38 4.99
CA GLU A 33 1.21 1.14 4.10
C GLU A 33 1.99 2.44 3.92
N ILE A 34 3.31 2.35 4.01
CA ILE A 34 4.25 3.38 3.58
C ILE A 34 5.09 2.82 2.42
N THR A 35 4.98 3.43 1.25
CA THR A 35 5.80 3.07 0.09
C THR A 35 6.96 4.05 -0.04
N LEU A 36 8.19 3.54 -0.21
CA LEU A 36 9.40 4.36 -0.16
C LEU A 36 9.59 5.23 -1.41
N THR A 37 9.24 4.71 -2.59
CA THR A 37 9.43 5.37 -3.89
C THR A 37 8.16 5.29 -4.75
N LYS A 38 8.02 6.19 -5.72
CA LYS A 38 6.93 6.16 -6.70
C LYS A 38 7.16 5.21 -7.88
N GLY A 39 8.38 4.70 -8.05
CA GLY A 39 8.74 3.86 -9.20
C GLY A 39 8.94 4.64 -10.51
N GLU A 40 9.40 5.90 -10.41
CA GLU A 40 9.59 6.86 -11.52
C GLU A 40 10.57 6.39 -12.62
N GLU A 41 11.29 5.30 -12.38
CA GLU A 41 12.25 4.73 -13.33
C GLU A 41 11.56 4.07 -14.54
N ASN A 42 10.25 3.82 -14.51
CA ASN A 42 9.55 3.04 -15.55
C ASN A 42 8.22 3.59 -16.09
N ASP A 43 7.63 4.69 -15.61
CA ASP A 43 6.37 5.15 -16.22
C ASP A 43 5.92 6.58 -15.88
N VAL A 44 5.00 7.07 -16.73
CA VAL A 44 4.39 8.42 -16.78
C VAL A 44 3.98 8.96 -15.41
N GLU A 45 4.56 10.09 -15.03
CA GLU A 45 4.26 10.86 -13.82
C GLU A 45 2.74 10.97 -13.57
N GLY A 46 2.27 10.50 -12.40
CA GLY A 46 0.88 10.63 -11.95
C GLY A 46 0.01 9.35 -11.95
N SER A 47 0.37 8.28 -12.68
CA SER A 47 -0.47 7.06 -12.69
C SER A 47 -0.40 6.28 -11.37
N ARG A 48 0.79 6.18 -10.79
CA ARG A 48 1.05 5.29 -9.64
C ARG A 48 0.42 5.75 -8.34
N GLU A 49 0.33 7.06 -8.09
CA GLU A 49 -0.38 7.57 -6.93
C GLU A 49 -1.88 7.27 -7.00
N GLU A 50 -2.48 7.43 -8.18
CA GLU A 50 -3.90 7.17 -8.37
C GLU A 50 -4.22 5.67 -8.28
N GLU A 51 -3.34 4.82 -8.81
CA GLU A 51 -3.39 3.37 -8.63
C GLU A 51 -3.36 2.98 -7.15
N MET A 52 -2.38 3.47 -6.39
CA MET A 52 -2.28 3.16 -4.95
C MET A 52 -3.49 3.68 -4.16
N LYS A 53 -4.07 4.81 -4.56
CA LYS A 53 -5.32 5.32 -3.97
C LYS A 53 -6.50 4.37 -4.25
N LYS A 54 -6.58 3.78 -5.44
CA LYS A 54 -7.61 2.79 -5.79
C LYS A 54 -7.43 1.48 -5.01
N VAL A 55 -6.20 0.94 -4.99
CA VAL A 55 -5.86 -0.30 -4.28
C VAL A 55 -6.10 -0.18 -2.78
N SER A 56 -5.57 0.88 -2.16
CA SER A 56 -5.74 1.11 -0.72
C SER A 56 -7.19 1.28 -0.30
N LYS A 57 -8.02 1.92 -1.14
CA LYS A 57 -9.47 2.01 -0.94
C LYS A 57 -10.17 0.65 -1.08
N LEU A 58 -9.83 -0.13 -2.11
CA LEU A 58 -10.43 -1.45 -2.36
C LEU A 58 -10.18 -2.42 -1.20
N ILE A 59 -8.94 -2.44 -0.70
CA ILE A 59 -8.50 -3.37 0.36
C ILE A 59 -8.81 -2.78 1.75
N GLY A 60 -8.95 -1.46 1.81
CA GLY A 60 -9.31 -0.68 2.99
C GLY A 60 -8.15 -0.59 3.99
N TYR A 61 -7.01 -0.11 3.52
CA TYR A 61 -5.87 0.34 4.32
C TYR A 61 -5.54 1.80 4.00
N LYS A 62 -4.78 2.48 4.87
CA LYS A 62 -4.27 3.82 4.60
C LYS A 62 -2.94 3.74 3.87
N HIS A 63 -2.74 4.51 2.81
CA HIS A 63 -1.49 4.55 2.06
C HIS A 63 -0.81 5.91 2.15
N LYS A 64 0.53 5.94 2.13
CA LYS A 64 1.34 7.15 1.98
C LYS A 64 2.68 6.85 1.29
N PHE A 65 3.16 7.75 0.45
CA PHE A 65 4.56 7.74 -0.02
C PHE A 65 5.50 8.44 0.98
N LEU A 66 6.68 7.86 1.22
CA LEU A 66 7.68 8.43 2.13
C LEU A 66 8.37 9.66 1.52
N LYS A 67 8.71 9.59 0.22
CA LYS A 67 9.16 10.72 -0.58
C LYS A 67 8.33 10.77 -1.86
N GLY A 68 7.84 11.97 -2.15
CA GLY A 68 7.08 12.28 -3.34
C GLY A 68 8.00 12.81 -4.42
#